data_AF-A0A538U3Z9-F1
#
_entry.id   AF-A0A538U3Z9-F1
#
_cell.length_a   1.000
_cell.length_b   1.000
_cell.length_c   1.000
_cell.angle_alpha   90.00
_cell.angle_beta   90.00
_cell.angle_gamma   90.00
#
_symmetry.space_group_name_H-M   'P 1'
#
loop_
_entity.id
_entity.type
_entity.pdbx_description
1 polymer ?
#
loop_
_entity_poly.entity_id
_entity_poly.type
_entity_poly.pdbx_seq_one_letter_code
_entity_poly.pdbx_strand_id
1 'polypeptide(L)'
;MRHRRRENDPDPIPSEPRRGHSIPGRHSDRQSRRHHPTRAAHARRGAGRGGRGHAAHPSPPRPLRSLRAGAEPVRAQRAAVVTDAGSPGVADPGYRLVRAAVEAGIEVRSVPGPSAVIAALQVSGLPTDAFTFAGFLPVKAGARRRALEALARRRETIVVFEAPHRIEATLEDLEAIWKERPIALARELTKTFEEAIRGSAREVRERLTNEKRRGEMVLVLSGLGRSAKHEDAPEPEAEP
;
A
#
# COMPACT_ATOMS: atom_id res chain seq x y z
N MET A 1 -44.90 -1.15 49.64
CA MET A 1 -46.15 -0.51 49.15
C MET A 1 -45.86 0.04 47.76
N ARG A 2 -46.78 -0.18 46.81
CA ARG A 2 -46.58 -0.24 45.35
C ARG A 2 -46.01 1.04 44.71
N HIS A 3 -45.04 0.89 43.79
CA HIS A 3 -44.82 1.85 42.69
C HIS A 3 -44.65 1.12 41.35
N ARG A 4 -45.09 1.80 40.29
CA ARG A 4 -45.57 1.30 39.01
C ARG A 4 -44.46 1.01 37.97
N ARG A 5 -44.77 0.01 37.12
CA ARG A 5 -44.57 -0.13 35.65
C ARG A 5 -43.41 0.63 34.98
N ARG A 6 -42.67 -0.08 34.13
CA ARG A 6 -42.88 -0.06 32.66
C ARG A 6 -42.23 -1.26 31.98
N GLU A 7 -43.05 -2.04 31.30
CA GLU A 7 -42.71 -2.94 30.22
C GLU A 7 -42.09 -2.15 29.05
N ASN A 8 -41.07 -2.71 28.40
CA ASN A 8 -40.72 -2.54 26.98
C ASN A 8 -39.48 -3.38 26.67
N ASP A 9 -39.64 -4.70 26.60
CA ASP A 9 -38.75 -5.54 25.80
C ASP A 9 -39.37 -5.68 24.41
N PRO A 10 -38.70 -5.29 23.32
CA PRO A 10 -39.20 -5.56 21.98
C PRO A 10 -38.97 -7.03 21.62
N ASP A 11 -40.05 -7.71 21.23
CA ASP A 11 -40.03 -9.06 20.67
C ASP A 11 -39.08 -9.18 19.46
N PRO A 12 -38.43 -10.34 19.28
CA PRO A 12 -37.51 -10.57 18.16
C PRO A 12 -38.25 -10.64 16.82
N ILE A 13 -37.79 -9.82 15.87
CA ILE A 13 -38.28 -9.78 14.49
C ILE A 13 -37.91 -11.10 13.77
N PRO A 14 -38.86 -11.83 13.16
CA PRO A 14 -38.54 -13.02 12.37
C PRO A 14 -37.86 -12.63 11.04
N SER A 15 -36.70 -13.22 10.77
CA SER A 15 -35.95 -13.05 9.53
C SER A 15 -36.49 -13.94 8.42
N GLU A 16 -37.29 -13.38 7.50
CA GLU A 16 -37.61 -14.06 6.24
C GLU A 16 -36.48 -13.83 5.20
N PRO A 17 -36.10 -14.87 4.42
CA PRO A 17 -35.07 -14.76 3.40
C PRO A 17 -35.59 -13.99 2.18
N ARG A 18 -34.98 -12.85 1.86
CA ARG A 18 -35.27 -12.09 0.64
C ARG A 18 -34.88 -12.91 -0.59
N ARG A 19 -35.88 -13.29 -1.38
CA ARG A 19 -35.72 -13.94 -2.69
C ARG A 19 -34.95 -13.02 -3.65
N GLY A 20 -33.76 -13.46 -4.05
CA GLY A 20 -32.92 -12.79 -5.05
C GLY A 20 -33.66 -12.66 -6.38
N HIS A 21 -33.74 -11.42 -6.89
CA HIS A 21 -34.19 -11.17 -8.25
C HIS A 21 -33.00 -11.37 -9.20
N SER A 22 -33.05 -12.46 -9.95
CA SER A 22 -32.15 -12.77 -11.06
C SER A 22 -32.39 -11.80 -12.22
N ILE A 23 -31.35 -11.04 -12.60
CA ILE A 23 -31.33 -10.26 -13.84
C ILE A 23 -30.61 -11.12 -14.91
N PRO A 24 -31.25 -11.43 -16.06
CA PRO A 24 -30.66 -12.27 -17.08
C PRO A 24 -29.55 -11.55 -17.85
N GLY A 25 -28.46 -12.29 -18.10
CA GLY A 25 -27.29 -11.81 -18.80
C GLY A 25 -27.51 -11.50 -20.28
N ARG A 26 -26.67 -10.60 -20.80
CA ARG A 26 -26.31 -10.58 -22.22
C ARG A 26 -24.80 -10.63 -22.34
N HIS A 27 -24.32 -11.79 -22.79
CA HIS A 27 -22.98 -11.98 -23.29
C HIS A 27 -22.78 -11.12 -24.55
N SER A 28 -21.71 -10.35 -24.58
CA SER A 28 -21.00 -10.07 -25.83
C SER A 28 -19.55 -10.49 -25.64
N ASP A 29 -19.32 -11.75 -25.97
CA ASP A 29 -18.02 -12.36 -26.08
C ASP A 29 -17.26 -11.68 -27.23
N ARG A 30 -16.15 -10.99 -26.92
CA ARG A 30 -15.18 -10.58 -27.95
C ARG A 30 -13.78 -10.83 -27.42
N GLN A 31 -13.33 -12.06 -27.66
CA GLN A 31 -11.94 -12.44 -27.62
C GLN A 31 -11.11 -11.52 -28.53
N SER A 32 -10.06 -10.94 -27.98
CA SER A 32 -8.93 -10.43 -28.75
C SER A 32 -7.66 -10.66 -27.95
N ARG A 33 -7.18 -11.90 -28.01
CA ARG A 33 -5.77 -12.22 -27.75
C ARG A 33 -4.93 -11.52 -28.81
N ARG A 34 -4.15 -10.51 -28.43
CA ARG A 34 -2.87 -10.20 -29.11
C ARG A 34 -1.86 -9.68 -28.08
N HIS A 35 -0.83 -10.50 -27.86
CA HIS A 35 0.43 -10.07 -27.28
C HIS A 35 1.01 -8.91 -28.09
N HIS A 36 1.48 -7.86 -27.41
CA HIS A 36 2.38 -6.89 -28.02
C HIS A 36 3.72 -6.89 -27.27
N PRO A 37 4.84 -7.10 -27.98
CA PRO A 37 6.18 -7.12 -27.40
C PRO A 37 6.69 -5.70 -27.17
N THR A 38 7.41 -5.54 -26.06
CA THR A 38 8.27 -4.41 -25.73
C THR A 38 9.35 -4.23 -26.80
N ARG A 39 9.45 -3.02 -27.37
CA ARG A 39 10.65 -2.56 -28.08
C ARG A 39 11.08 -1.20 -27.55
N ALA A 40 12.21 -1.21 -26.86
CA ALA A 40 13.01 -0.03 -26.56
C ALA A 40 13.60 0.53 -27.86
N ALA A 41 13.50 1.84 -28.06
CA ALA A 41 14.20 2.54 -29.13
C ALA A 41 15.31 3.40 -28.52
N HIS A 42 16.55 2.96 -28.76
CA HIS A 42 17.75 3.79 -28.66
C HIS A 42 17.71 4.88 -29.74
N ALA A 43 17.97 6.12 -29.35
CA ALA A 43 18.48 7.14 -30.26
C ALA A 43 19.64 7.88 -29.58
N ARG A 44 20.87 7.57 -30.02
CA ARG A 44 22.03 8.46 -29.84
C ARG A 44 22.13 9.34 -31.08
N ARG A 45 22.33 10.65 -30.90
CA ARG A 45 23.22 11.51 -31.71
C ARG A 45 23.47 12.86 -31.01
N GLY A 46 24.76 13.06 -30.71
CA GLY A 46 25.59 14.28 -30.78
C GLY A 46 25.07 15.70 -30.49
N ALA A 47 25.77 16.33 -29.54
CA ALA A 47 26.38 17.66 -29.56
C ALA A 47 25.54 18.92 -29.24
N GLY A 48 26.11 19.78 -28.37
CA GLY A 48 25.85 21.24 -28.38
C GLY A 48 25.55 21.89 -27.03
N ARG A 49 26.51 22.69 -26.56
CA ARG A 49 26.55 23.51 -25.34
C ARG A 49 25.32 24.40 -25.07
N GLY A 50 25.06 24.62 -23.77
CA GLY A 50 24.78 25.95 -23.20
C GLY A 50 23.32 26.37 -23.09
N GLY A 51 22.75 26.32 -21.88
CA GLY A 51 21.49 26.99 -21.57
C GLY A 51 20.98 26.64 -20.17
N ARG A 52 20.98 27.63 -19.26
CA ARG A 52 20.29 27.55 -17.97
C ARG A 52 18.79 27.49 -18.27
N GLY A 53 18.14 26.34 -18.05
CA GLY A 53 16.70 26.17 -18.21
C GLY A 53 16.07 25.86 -16.85
N HIS A 54 15.22 26.76 -16.37
CA HIS A 54 14.33 26.49 -15.24
C HIS A 54 13.48 25.25 -15.57
N ALA A 55 13.44 24.28 -14.65
CA ALA A 55 12.59 23.11 -14.79
C ALA A 55 11.12 23.55 -14.79
N ALA A 56 10.51 23.58 -15.97
CA ALA A 56 9.08 23.82 -16.12
C ALA A 56 8.29 22.73 -15.39
N HIS A 57 7.31 23.15 -14.59
CA HIS A 57 6.33 22.26 -13.98
C HIS A 57 5.68 21.37 -15.04
N PRO A 58 5.52 20.05 -14.80
CA PRO A 58 4.73 19.23 -15.70
C PRO A 58 3.27 19.70 -15.63
N SER A 59 2.75 20.11 -16.80
CA SER A 59 1.34 20.45 -16.99
C SER A 59 0.43 19.32 -16.48
N PRO A 60 -0.72 19.64 -15.88
CA PRO A 60 -1.64 18.63 -15.40
C PRO A 60 -2.12 17.73 -16.55
N PRO A 61 -2.47 16.46 -16.27
CA PRO A 61 -2.96 15.53 -17.28
C PRO A 61 -4.16 16.12 -18.03
N ARG A 62 -4.25 15.83 -19.34
CA ARG A 62 -5.25 16.35 -20.30
C ARG A 62 -6.69 16.50 -19.79
N PRO A 63 -7.29 15.63 -18.95
CA PRO A 63 -8.66 15.84 -18.44
C PRO A 63 -8.85 17.13 -17.61
N LEU A 64 -7.78 17.72 -17.04
CA LEU A 64 -7.89 18.94 -16.24
C LEU A 64 -7.76 20.23 -17.05
N ARG A 65 -7.29 20.15 -18.31
CA ARG A 65 -7.08 21.34 -19.15
C ARG A 65 -8.38 21.86 -19.77
N SER A 66 -9.40 21.01 -19.89
CA SER A 66 -10.72 21.34 -20.43
C SER A 66 -11.68 21.99 -19.42
N LEU A 67 -11.25 22.22 -18.19
CA LEU A 67 -12.08 22.84 -17.14
C LEU A 67 -11.89 24.37 -17.04
N ARG A 68 -11.11 24.98 -17.94
CA ARG A 68 -10.99 26.44 -18.05
C ARG A 68 -11.34 26.91 -19.46
N ALA A 69 -12.17 27.96 -19.50
CA ALA A 69 -12.78 28.65 -20.64
C ALA A 69 -14.08 28.03 -21.16
N GLY A 70 -15.13 28.85 -21.15
CA GLY A 70 -16.53 28.45 -21.34
C GLY A 70 -16.84 27.81 -22.68
N ALA A 71 -17.68 26.77 -22.63
CA ALA A 71 -18.45 26.21 -23.73
C ALA A 71 -19.41 25.15 -23.15
N GLU A 72 -20.71 25.38 -23.29
CA GLU A 72 -21.84 24.43 -23.16
C GLU A 72 -21.94 23.56 -21.89
N PRO A 73 -23.13 23.07 -21.49
CA PRO A 73 -23.27 22.19 -20.33
C PRO A 73 -22.63 20.83 -20.66
N VAL A 74 -21.34 20.72 -20.40
CA VAL A 74 -20.61 19.46 -20.44
C VAL A 74 -21.27 18.55 -19.40
N ARG A 75 -21.97 17.50 -19.85
CA ARG A 75 -22.47 16.41 -18.97
C ARG A 75 -21.41 16.13 -17.92
N ALA A 76 -21.79 16.13 -16.64
CA ALA A 76 -20.87 15.86 -15.53
C ALA A 76 -19.99 14.66 -15.86
N GLN A 77 -18.73 14.91 -16.24
CA GLN A 77 -17.82 13.87 -16.70
C GLN A 77 -17.30 13.15 -15.47
N ARG A 78 -17.66 11.87 -15.35
CA ARG A 78 -17.12 10.98 -14.33
C ARG A 78 -15.78 10.46 -14.83
N ALA A 79 -14.74 10.57 -14.01
CA ALA A 79 -13.42 10.01 -14.28
C ALA A 79 -13.06 9.01 -13.18
N ALA A 80 -12.37 7.92 -13.57
CA ALA A 80 -11.78 6.98 -12.64
C ALA A 80 -10.26 7.15 -12.67
N VAL A 81 -9.63 7.11 -11.49
CA VAL A 81 -8.18 7.10 -11.33
C VAL A 81 -7.77 5.69 -10.98
N VAL A 82 -6.87 5.12 -11.78
CA VAL A 82 -6.31 3.78 -11.56
C VAL A 82 -4.78 3.88 -11.56
N THR A 83 -4.14 2.95 -10.89
CA THR A 83 -2.69 2.76 -10.87
C THR A 83 -2.37 1.38 -11.42
N ASP A 84 -1.11 1.13 -11.77
CA ASP A 84 -0.70 -0.16 -12.34
C ASP A 84 -0.99 -1.32 -11.36
N ALA A 85 -0.86 -1.07 -10.05
CA ALA A 85 -1.19 -2.04 -9.00
C ALA A 85 -1.53 -1.36 -7.66
N GLY A 86 -2.50 -1.92 -6.95
CA GLY A 86 -2.83 -1.53 -5.57
C GLY A 86 -3.83 -0.37 -5.48
N SER A 87 -3.59 0.52 -4.51
CA SER A 87 -4.49 1.61 -4.14
C SER A 87 -4.01 2.95 -4.73
N PRO A 88 -4.74 3.53 -5.71
CA PRO A 88 -4.33 4.79 -6.34
C PRO A 88 -4.11 5.92 -5.33
N GLY A 89 -3.02 6.67 -5.50
CA GLY A 89 -2.63 7.78 -4.63
C GLY A 89 -1.71 7.39 -3.47
N VAL A 90 -1.45 6.11 -3.25
CA VAL A 90 -0.53 5.61 -2.21
C VAL A 90 0.78 5.16 -2.86
N ALA A 91 1.88 5.84 -2.51
CA ALA A 91 3.20 5.62 -3.11
C ALA A 91 3.23 5.74 -4.66
N ASP A 92 2.27 6.48 -5.23
CA ASP A 92 2.16 6.77 -6.65
C ASP A 92 1.82 8.27 -6.90
N PRO A 93 1.82 8.75 -8.16
CA PRO A 93 1.56 10.16 -8.48
C PRO A 93 0.10 10.64 -8.26
N GLY A 94 -0.84 9.75 -7.96
CA GLY A 94 -2.28 9.99 -7.90
C GLY A 94 -2.69 11.05 -6.88
N TYR A 95 -1.91 11.23 -5.81
CA TYR A 95 -2.12 12.29 -4.81
C TYR A 95 -2.26 13.69 -5.43
N ARG A 96 -1.44 14.01 -6.44
CA ARG A 96 -1.45 15.34 -7.07
C ARG A 96 -2.77 15.61 -7.80
N LEU A 97 -3.35 14.59 -8.40
CA LEU A 97 -4.64 14.67 -9.08
C LEU A 97 -5.78 14.85 -8.08
N VAL A 98 -5.79 14.06 -7.01
CA VAL A 98 -6.78 14.18 -5.93
C VAL A 98 -6.72 15.56 -5.29
N ARG A 99 -5.52 16.09 -5.01
CA ARG A 99 -5.34 17.44 -4.48
C ARG A 99 -5.95 18.50 -5.40
N ALA A 100 -5.64 18.45 -6.69
CA ALA A 100 -6.17 19.41 -7.67
C ALA A 100 -7.70 19.32 -7.80
N ALA A 101 -8.28 18.12 -7.69
CA ALA A 101 -9.73 17.93 -7.69
C ALA A 101 -10.38 18.56 -6.45
N VAL A 102 -9.82 18.31 -5.27
CA VAL A 102 -10.29 18.91 -4.00
C VAL A 102 -10.20 20.43 -4.04
N GLU A 103 -9.08 21.00 -4.52
CA GLU A 103 -8.89 22.44 -4.69
C GLU A 103 -9.91 23.07 -5.66
N ALA A 104 -10.39 22.30 -6.64
CA ALA A 104 -11.41 22.72 -7.61
C ALA A 104 -12.86 22.48 -7.13
N GLY A 105 -13.07 22.00 -5.89
CA GLY A 105 -14.40 21.65 -5.38
C GLY A 105 -15.03 20.44 -6.07
N ILE A 106 -14.24 19.59 -6.72
CA ILE A 106 -14.70 18.37 -7.39
C ILE A 106 -14.84 17.27 -6.33
N GLU A 107 -15.99 16.59 -6.33
CA GLU A 107 -16.24 15.45 -5.44
C GLU A 107 -15.27 14.30 -5.75
N VAL A 108 -14.57 13.82 -4.71
CA VAL A 108 -13.68 12.66 -4.78
C VAL A 108 -14.26 11.54 -3.92
N ARG A 109 -14.41 10.35 -4.50
CA ARG A 109 -14.88 9.14 -3.82
C ARG A 109 -13.82 8.05 -3.89
N SER A 110 -13.55 7.41 -2.75
CA SER A 110 -12.65 6.24 -2.69
C SER A 110 -13.44 4.95 -2.90
N VAL A 111 -12.83 3.99 -3.59
CA VAL A 111 -13.31 2.61 -3.68
C VAL A 111 -12.30 1.73 -2.93
N PRO A 112 -12.69 1.03 -1.85
CA PRO A 112 -11.81 0.11 -1.16
C PRO A 112 -11.26 -0.96 -2.11
N GLY A 113 -10.00 -1.36 -1.93
CA GLY A 113 -9.36 -2.28 -2.85
C GLY A 113 -8.02 -2.81 -2.36
N PRO A 114 -7.27 -3.50 -3.25
CA PRO A 114 -6.01 -4.14 -2.90
C PRO A 114 -4.97 -3.14 -2.39
N SER A 115 -4.24 -3.55 -1.34
CA SER A 115 -3.10 -2.80 -0.81
C SER A 115 -2.00 -3.77 -0.37
N ALA A 116 -0.84 -3.69 -1.02
CA ALA A 116 0.32 -4.49 -0.65
C ALA A 116 0.81 -4.20 0.78
N VAL A 117 0.61 -2.97 1.27
CA VAL A 117 0.93 -2.57 2.65
C VAL A 117 0.06 -3.36 3.64
N ILE A 118 -1.25 -3.39 3.42
CA ILE A 118 -2.19 -4.08 4.31
C ILE A 118 -2.00 -5.59 4.21
N ALA A 119 -1.86 -6.15 3.00
CA ALA A 119 -1.59 -7.57 2.80
C ALA A 119 -0.29 -8.02 3.49
N ALA A 120 0.80 -7.23 3.37
CA ALA A 120 2.06 -7.53 4.04
C ALA A 120 1.93 -7.53 5.56
N LEU A 121 1.21 -6.57 6.14
CA LEU A 121 0.93 -6.53 7.59
C LEU A 121 0.19 -7.79 8.05
N GLN A 122 -0.86 -8.18 7.34
CA GLN A 122 -1.67 -9.37 7.66
C GLN A 122 -0.84 -10.66 7.69
N VAL A 123 0.12 -10.80 6.78
CA VAL A 123 1.00 -11.98 6.76
C VAL A 123 2.29 -11.79 7.58
N SER A 124 2.57 -10.62 8.15
CA SER A 124 3.86 -10.36 8.80
C SER A 124 4.05 -11.10 10.13
N GLY A 125 2.96 -11.34 10.87
CA GLY A 125 3.03 -11.79 12.26
C GLY A 125 3.53 -10.71 13.24
N LEU A 126 3.50 -9.44 12.85
CA LEU A 126 3.85 -8.29 13.68
C LEU A 126 2.60 -7.51 14.10
N PRO A 127 2.64 -6.72 15.21
CA PRO A 127 1.49 -5.93 15.67
C PRO A 127 0.96 -4.99 14.58
N THR A 128 -0.36 -4.89 14.48
CA THR A 128 -1.07 -4.12 13.44
C THR A 128 -2.00 -3.04 13.99
N ASP A 129 -2.04 -2.86 15.32
CA ASP A 129 -2.82 -1.83 16.01
C ASP A 129 -2.37 -0.41 15.65
N ALA A 130 -1.08 -0.24 15.38
CA ALA A 130 -0.51 0.97 14.82
C ALA A 130 0.65 0.63 13.88
N PHE A 131 0.76 1.37 12.78
CA PHE A 131 1.90 1.24 11.88
C PHE A 131 2.24 2.55 11.14
N THR A 132 3.50 2.65 10.72
CA THR A 132 4.01 3.70 9.83
C THR A 132 4.33 3.10 8.47
N PHE A 133 3.72 3.61 7.40
CA PHE A 133 4.16 3.30 6.04
C PHE A 133 5.17 4.35 5.56
N ALA A 134 6.41 3.95 5.26
CA ALA A 134 7.49 4.86 4.87
C ALA A 134 7.86 4.80 3.38
N GLY A 135 7.04 4.15 2.55
CA GLY A 135 7.26 4.07 1.10
C GLY A 135 8.56 3.36 0.75
N PHE A 136 9.30 3.89 -0.24
CA PHE A 136 10.60 3.35 -0.66
C PHE A 136 11.76 4.01 0.08
N LEU A 137 12.72 3.20 0.51
CA LEU A 137 13.96 3.69 1.11
C LEU A 137 14.84 4.44 0.08
N PRO A 138 15.64 5.44 0.50
CA PRO A 138 16.58 6.13 -0.37
C PRO A 138 17.55 5.18 -1.10
N VAL A 139 17.89 5.50 -2.35
CA VAL A 139 18.78 4.65 -3.18
C VAL A 139 20.23 4.69 -2.67
N LYS A 140 20.71 5.87 -2.24
CA LYS A 140 22.10 6.06 -1.79
C LYS A 140 22.30 5.42 -0.41
N ALA A 141 23.31 4.57 -0.24
CA ALA A 141 23.58 3.81 0.98
C ALA A 141 23.60 4.67 2.26
N GLY A 142 24.35 5.78 2.27
CA GLY A 142 24.39 6.68 3.43
C GLY A 142 23.05 7.33 3.77
N ALA A 143 22.23 7.64 2.76
CA ALA A 143 20.88 8.18 2.99
C ALA A 143 19.91 7.08 3.45
N ARG A 144 20.05 5.86 2.93
CA ARG A 144 19.28 4.69 3.36
C ARG A 144 19.54 4.37 4.83
N ARG A 145 20.81 4.28 5.24
CA ARG A 145 21.18 4.04 6.65
C ARG A 145 20.59 5.07 7.60
N ARG A 146 20.71 6.36 7.28
CA ARG A 146 20.10 7.43 8.10
C ARG A 146 18.58 7.33 8.17
N ALA A 147 17.94 7.00 7.04
CA ALA A 147 16.49 6.81 7.01
C ALA A 147 16.08 5.60 7.84
N LEU A 148 16.82 4.50 7.75
CA LEU A 148 16.67 3.34 8.61
C LEU A 148 16.83 3.80 10.06
N GLU A 149 18.00 4.25 10.53
CA GLU A 149 18.25 4.74 11.90
C GLU A 149 17.14 5.62 12.50
N ALA A 150 16.54 6.51 11.69
CA ALA A 150 15.39 7.30 12.12
C ALA A 150 14.14 6.44 12.40
N LEU A 151 13.82 5.49 11.52
CA LEU A 151 12.77 4.48 11.70
C LEU A 151 13.04 3.54 12.88
N ALA A 152 14.30 3.36 13.32
CA ALA A 152 14.63 2.48 14.47
C ALA A 152 13.96 2.95 15.76
N ARG A 153 13.70 4.25 15.85
CA ARG A 153 13.13 4.90 17.04
C ARG A 153 11.61 4.79 17.11
N ARG A 154 10.94 4.29 16.06
CA ARG A 154 9.48 4.13 16.04
C ARG A 154 9.04 3.02 16.98
N ARG A 155 7.88 3.22 17.61
CA ARG A 155 7.29 2.26 18.56
C ARG A 155 6.37 1.29 17.86
N GLU A 156 5.70 1.77 16.83
CA GLU A 156 4.77 1.07 15.97
C GLU A 156 5.50 0.27 14.87
N THR A 157 4.79 -0.70 14.28
CA THR A 157 5.28 -1.48 13.13
C THR A 157 5.54 -0.55 11.94
N ILE A 158 6.56 -0.85 11.15
CA ILE A 158 6.95 -0.04 9.98
C ILE A 158 6.81 -0.88 8.73
N VAL A 159 6.22 -0.32 7.68
CA VAL A 159 6.14 -0.96 6.37
C VAL A 159 6.93 -0.16 5.34
N VAL A 160 7.81 -0.80 4.60
CA VAL A 160 8.56 -0.21 3.48
C VAL A 160 8.49 -1.09 2.25
N PHE A 161 8.49 -0.47 1.09
CA PHE A 161 8.71 -1.15 -0.18
C PHE A 161 10.20 -1.21 -0.49
N GLU A 162 10.63 -2.31 -1.09
CA GLU A 162 12.01 -2.47 -1.54
C GLU A 162 12.09 -3.18 -2.89
N ALA A 163 13.06 -2.78 -3.71
CA ALA A 163 13.30 -3.41 -5.00
C ALA A 163 14.17 -4.67 -4.83
N PRO A 164 13.95 -5.74 -5.63
CA PRO A 164 14.71 -6.99 -5.49
C PRO A 164 16.23 -6.84 -5.65
N HIS A 165 16.68 -5.93 -6.51
CA HIS A 165 18.11 -5.69 -6.73
C HIS A 165 18.76 -4.89 -5.58
N ARG A 166 17.97 -4.38 -4.64
CA ARG A 166 18.42 -3.60 -3.48
C ARG A 166 18.25 -4.32 -2.15
N ILE A 167 17.41 -5.36 -2.10
CA ILE A 167 17.01 -6.02 -0.85
C ILE A 167 18.20 -6.50 -0.02
N GLU A 168 19.25 -7.00 -0.67
CA GLU A 168 20.45 -7.49 0.02
C GLU A 168 21.13 -6.39 0.84
N ALA A 169 21.43 -5.26 0.19
CA ALA A 169 22.06 -4.12 0.85
C ALA A 169 21.16 -3.51 1.93
N THR A 170 19.84 -3.57 1.75
CA THR A 170 18.88 -3.13 2.76
C THR A 170 18.85 -4.06 3.97
N LEU A 171 18.93 -5.37 3.78
CA LEU A 171 18.99 -6.36 4.85
C LEU A 171 20.32 -6.28 5.62
N GLU A 172 21.44 -6.03 4.94
CA GLU A 172 22.74 -5.75 5.58
C GLU A 172 22.70 -4.50 6.47
N ASP A 173 22.16 -3.40 5.96
CA ASP A 173 22.02 -2.17 6.75
C ASP A 173 21.06 -2.39 7.94
N LEU A 174 19.96 -3.15 7.75
CA LEU A 174 19.03 -3.53 8.82
C LEU A 174 19.71 -4.40 9.86
N GLU A 175 20.48 -5.43 9.49
CA GLU A 175 21.20 -6.28 10.45
C GLU A 175 22.11 -5.45 11.36
N ALA A 176 22.83 -4.49 10.78
CA ALA A 176 23.73 -3.61 11.52
C ALA A 176 22.99 -2.71 12.54
N ILE A 177 21.82 -2.19 12.18
CA ILE A 177 21.13 -1.18 13.00
C ILE A 177 20.01 -1.78 13.88
N TRP A 178 19.29 -2.81 13.42
CA TRP A 178 18.15 -3.48 14.09
C TRP A 178 18.58 -4.72 14.89
N LYS A 179 19.72 -5.33 14.57
CA LYS A 179 20.21 -6.57 15.21
C LYS A 179 19.14 -7.68 15.13
N GLU A 180 18.81 -8.29 16.26
CA GLU A 180 17.82 -9.37 16.38
C GLU A 180 16.36 -8.91 16.41
N ARG A 181 16.09 -7.63 16.14
CA ARG A 181 14.72 -7.10 16.12
C ARG A 181 13.92 -7.77 14.99
N PRO A 182 12.72 -8.33 15.28
CA PRO A 182 11.94 -9.08 14.30
C PRO A 182 11.54 -8.24 13.08
N ILE A 183 11.64 -8.86 11.90
CA ILE A 183 11.15 -8.34 10.64
C ILE A 183 10.41 -9.45 9.87
N ALA A 184 9.65 -9.06 8.86
CA ALA A 184 9.09 -9.94 7.86
C ALA A 184 9.35 -9.38 6.46
N LEU A 185 9.79 -10.22 5.53
CA LEU A 185 9.86 -9.94 4.11
C LEU A 185 8.70 -10.68 3.43
N ALA A 186 7.68 -9.93 3.02
CA ALA A 186 6.60 -10.43 2.19
C ALA A 186 6.97 -10.21 0.72
N ARG A 187 6.95 -11.26 -0.08
CA ARG A 187 7.27 -11.21 -1.51
C ARG A 187 6.19 -11.85 -2.34
N GLU A 188 6.02 -11.32 -3.55
CA GLU A 188 5.09 -11.86 -4.55
C GLU A 188 3.68 -12.07 -4.00
N LEU A 189 3.23 -11.13 -3.15
CA LEU A 189 1.90 -11.15 -2.54
C LEU A 189 0.82 -11.32 -3.60
N THR A 190 -0.13 -12.21 -3.32
CA THR A 190 -1.26 -12.68 -4.13
C THR A 190 -0.89 -13.49 -5.38
N LYS A 191 0.40 -13.80 -5.60
CA LYS A 191 0.89 -14.54 -6.77
C LYS A 191 1.25 -15.98 -6.42
N THR A 192 1.53 -16.80 -7.44
CA THR A 192 1.88 -18.23 -7.29
C THR A 192 3.04 -18.49 -6.33
N PHE A 193 3.99 -17.57 -6.22
CA PHE A 193 5.18 -17.70 -5.38
C PHE A 193 5.15 -16.77 -4.15
N GLU A 194 3.94 -16.45 -3.67
CA GLU A 194 3.76 -15.70 -2.43
C GLU A 194 4.52 -16.35 -1.27
N GLU A 195 5.29 -15.56 -0.53
CA GLU A 195 6.08 -16.04 0.60
C GLU A 195 6.26 -14.91 1.63
N ALA A 196 6.10 -15.22 2.91
CA ALA A 196 6.43 -14.33 4.02
C ALA A 196 7.56 -14.95 4.86
N ILE A 197 8.76 -14.40 4.72
CA ILE A 197 9.96 -14.84 5.46
C ILE A 197 10.08 -13.99 6.72
N ARG A 198 10.06 -14.63 7.89
CA ARG A 198 10.09 -13.96 9.20
C ARG A 198 11.34 -14.33 9.98
N GLY A 199 11.84 -13.40 10.80
CA GLY A 199 13.03 -13.57 11.63
C GLY A 199 13.74 -12.24 11.88
N SER A 200 14.98 -12.27 12.33
CA SER A 200 15.87 -11.11 12.28
C SER A 200 16.29 -10.79 10.84
N ALA A 201 16.85 -9.60 10.62
CA ALA A 201 17.34 -9.22 9.29
C ALA A 201 18.37 -10.21 8.73
N ARG A 202 19.21 -10.76 9.62
CA ARG A 202 20.18 -11.81 9.29
C ARG A 202 19.49 -13.09 8.84
N GLU A 203 18.54 -13.61 9.62
CA GLU A 203 17.81 -14.85 9.30
C GLU A 203 17.02 -14.73 8.00
N VAL A 204 16.41 -13.56 7.76
CA VAL A 204 15.72 -13.28 6.49
C VAL A 204 16.72 -13.26 5.33
N ARG A 205 17.89 -12.64 5.48
CA ARG A 205 18.94 -12.64 4.44
C ARG A 205 19.43 -14.04 4.11
N GLU A 206 19.67 -14.87 5.12
CA GLU A 206 20.13 -16.25 4.97
C GLU A 206 19.11 -17.12 4.21
N ARG A 207 17.80 -16.88 4.42
CA ARG A 207 16.72 -17.60 3.72
C ARG A 207 16.41 -17.04 2.32
N LEU A 208 16.87 -15.83 2.01
CA LEU A 208 16.61 -15.15 0.74
C LEU A 208 17.70 -15.47 -0.30
N THR A 209 17.59 -16.64 -0.93
CA THR A 209 18.49 -17.08 -2.01
C THR A 209 18.39 -16.18 -3.25
N ASN A 210 19.38 -16.22 -4.15
CA ASN A 210 19.38 -15.41 -5.37
C ASN A 210 18.14 -15.61 -6.24
N GLU A 211 17.64 -16.84 -6.37
CA GLU A 211 16.41 -17.15 -7.13
C GLU A 211 15.15 -16.54 -6.52
N LYS A 212 15.18 -16.29 -5.21
CA LYS A 212 14.11 -15.65 -4.45
C LYS A 212 14.16 -14.12 -4.52
N ARG A 213 15.28 -13.54 -4.97
CA ARG A 213 15.49 -12.08 -5.10
C ARG A 213 14.87 -11.51 -6.39
N ARG A 214 13.57 -11.73 -6.58
CA ARG A 214 12.82 -11.24 -7.74
C ARG A 214 11.39 -10.86 -7.37
N GLY A 215 10.75 -10.10 -8.26
CA GLY A 215 9.35 -9.71 -8.11
C GLY A 215 9.16 -8.47 -7.24
N GLU A 216 8.04 -8.43 -6.53
CA GLU A 216 7.68 -7.33 -5.64
C GLU A 216 7.92 -7.72 -4.19
N MET A 217 8.45 -6.79 -3.39
CA MET A 217 8.84 -7.03 -2.01
C MET A 217 8.38 -5.92 -1.09
N VAL A 218 7.85 -6.33 0.06
CA VAL A 218 7.44 -5.47 1.16
C VAL A 218 8.15 -5.95 2.42
N LEU A 219 8.88 -5.04 3.07
CA LEU A 219 9.47 -5.28 4.38
C LEU A 219 8.54 -4.72 5.44
N VAL A 220 8.22 -5.55 6.43
CA VAL A 220 7.51 -5.18 7.64
C VAL A 220 8.49 -5.31 8.80
N LEU A 221 8.77 -4.21 9.48
CA LEU A 221 9.75 -4.13 10.55
C LEU A 221 8.99 -3.92 11.86
N SER A 222 9.26 -4.72 12.88
CA SER A 222 8.67 -4.46 14.21
C SER A 222 9.06 -3.08 14.71
N GLY A 223 8.26 -2.44 15.56
CA GLY A 223 8.65 -1.24 16.29
C GLY A 223 9.42 -1.55 17.59
N LEU A 224 9.68 -0.53 18.41
CA LEU A 224 10.19 -0.69 19.78
C LEU A 224 9.10 -1.08 20.79
N GLY A 225 7.82 -0.92 20.43
CA GLY A 225 6.66 -1.26 21.27
C GLY A 225 6.25 -2.72 21.11
N ARG A 226 5.67 -3.28 22.18
CA ARG A 226 5.28 -4.70 22.39
C ARG A 226 6.12 -5.69 21.59
N SER A 227 7.26 -6.07 22.15
CA SER A 227 7.77 -7.42 21.88
C SER A 227 6.66 -8.43 22.18
N ALA A 228 6.46 -9.43 21.32
CA ALA A 228 5.49 -10.52 21.48
C ALA A 228 5.58 -11.31 22.82
N LYS A 229 6.46 -10.92 23.74
CA LYS A 229 6.60 -11.45 25.10
C LYS A 229 5.57 -10.90 26.11
N HIS A 230 4.65 -10.02 25.71
CA HIS A 230 3.74 -9.33 26.64
C HIS A 230 2.25 -9.63 26.46
N GLU A 231 1.88 -10.68 25.72
CA GLU A 231 0.46 -11.00 25.45
C GLU A 231 -0.12 -12.15 26.30
N ASP A 232 0.67 -12.82 27.14
CA ASP A 232 0.20 -13.95 27.98
C ASP A 232 0.31 -13.70 29.50
N ALA A 233 0.35 -12.46 29.98
CA ALA A 233 0.10 -12.24 31.41
C ALA A 233 -1.42 -12.36 31.64
N PRO A 234 -1.91 -13.40 32.34
CA PRO A 234 -3.33 -13.48 32.67
C PRO A 234 -3.72 -12.21 33.44
N GLU A 235 -4.90 -11.67 33.13
CA GLU A 235 -5.51 -10.64 33.96
C GLU A 235 -5.51 -11.13 35.40
N PRO A 236 -5.09 -10.32 36.40
CA PRO A 236 -5.17 -10.74 37.78
C PRO A 236 -6.63 -11.09 38.07
N GLU A 237 -6.87 -12.36 38.39
CA GLU A 237 -8.18 -12.84 38.81
C GLU A 237 -8.67 -11.91 39.92
N ALA A 238 -9.83 -11.28 39.71
CA ALA A 238 -10.46 -10.49 40.76
C ALA A 238 -10.73 -11.43 41.94
N GLU A 239 -9.99 -11.22 43.05
CA GLU A 239 -10.22 -11.97 44.28
C GLU A 239 -11.68 -11.80 44.75
N PRO A 240 -12.33 -12.88 45.21
CA PRO A 240 -13.75 -12.90 45.55
C PRO A 240 -14.13 -12.07 46.78
#